data_AF-A0A416TBI3-F1
#
_entry.id   AF-A0A416TBI3-F1
#
_cell.length_a   1.000
_cell.length_b   1.000
_cell.length_c   1.000
_cell.angle_alpha   90.00
_cell.angle_beta   90.00
_cell.angle_gamma   90.00
#
_symmetry.space_group_name_H-M   'P 1'
#
loop_
_entity.id
_entity.type
_entity.pdbx_description
1 polymer ?
#
loop_
_entity_poly.entity_id
_entity_poly.type
_entity_poly.pdbx_seq_one_letter_code
_entity_poly.pdbx_strand_id
1 'polypeptide(L)'
;MDFDYGLLAKYLADNISSDEMQEMLAWGNLSPDNKTILSDVMRLRVSYHSMYYKSPDRIEEALGKVNGKIDRSNRFQLMRNVLQYAAVFLVLVSCFYGGYEYFQPEKQICIVVKPGQDVKKVMLADGTCVWLKGGSTLKYPVSFSDENRQVSLQGEAFFEVSKKAGAVLAI
;
A
#
# COMPACT_ATOMS: atom_id res chain seq x y z
N MET A 1 -36.84 -61.74 16.31
CA MET A 1 -36.13 -62.35 15.18
C MET A 1 -34.69 -61.92 15.29
N ASP A 2 -33.77 -62.87 15.28
CA ASP A 2 -32.34 -62.56 15.30
C ASP A 2 -31.94 -62.04 13.92
N PHE A 3 -31.26 -60.90 13.88
CA PHE A 3 -30.77 -60.32 12.64
C PHE A 3 -29.55 -61.11 12.14
N ASP A 4 -29.52 -61.42 10.84
CA ASP A 4 -28.37 -62.09 10.24
C ASP A 4 -27.24 -61.09 9.98
N TYR A 5 -26.25 -61.08 10.88
CA TYR A 5 -25.03 -60.29 10.74
C TYR A 5 -24.20 -60.65 9.50
N GLY A 6 -24.46 -61.79 8.86
CA GLY A 6 -23.88 -62.15 7.56
C GLY A 6 -24.20 -61.15 6.44
N LEU A 7 -25.34 -60.45 6.53
CA LEU A 7 -25.72 -59.39 5.59
C LEU A 7 -24.74 -58.21 5.62
N LEU A 8 -24.27 -57.80 6.81
CA LEU A 8 -23.28 -56.72 6.97
C LEU A 8 -21.93 -57.11 6.35
N ALA A 9 -21.53 -58.38 6.49
CA ALA A 9 -20.30 -58.89 5.90
C ALA A 9 -20.39 -58.94 4.36
N LYS A 10 -21.53 -59.39 3.80
CA LYS A 10 -21.79 -59.34 2.35
C LYS A 10 -21.76 -57.91 1.79
N TYR A 11 -22.32 -56.95 2.53
CA TYR A 11 -22.29 -55.53 2.17
C TYR A 11 -20.86 -54.96 2.08
N LEU A 12 -19.99 -55.33 3.02
CA LEU A 12 -18.57 -54.93 2.98
C LEU A 12 -17.80 -55.61 1.83
N ALA A 13 -18.21 -56.83 1.45
CA ALA A 13 -17.59 -57.61 0.39
C ALA A 13 -18.14 -57.32 -1.03
N ASP A 14 -19.04 -56.34 -1.17
CA ASP A 14 -19.68 -55.94 -2.44
C ASP A 14 -20.51 -57.05 -3.13
N ASN A 15 -21.01 -58.01 -2.35
CA ASN A 15 -21.77 -59.17 -2.83
C ASN A 15 -23.19 -59.23 -2.22
N ILE A 16 -23.81 -58.08 -1.99
CA ILE A 16 -25.16 -57.97 -1.44
C ILE A 16 -26.18 -57.74 -2.56
N SER A 17 -27.29 -58.47 -2.53
CA SER A 17 -28.41 -58.24 -3.47
C SER A 17 -29.18 -56.96 -3.12
N SER A 18 -29.92 -56.40 -4.09
CA SER A 18 -30.81 -55.25 -3.85
C SER A 18 -31.87 -55.54 -2.79
N ASP A 19 -32.37 -56.78 -2.72
CA ASP A 19 -33.39 -57.19 -1.75
C ASP A 19 -32.80 -57.32 -0.33
N GLU A 20 -31.61 -57.94 -0.22
CA GLU A 20 -30.85 -58.07 1.03
C GLU A 20 -30.41 -56.69 1.58
N MET A 21 -30.10 -55.74 0.69
CA MET A 21 -29.77 -54.36 1.06
C MET A 21 -30.98 -53.65 1.69
N GLN A 22 -32.18 -53.84 1.16
CA GLN A 22 -33.40 -53.27 1.75
C GLN A 22 -33.69 -53.85 3.13
N GLU A 23 -33.45 -55.15 3.32
CA GLU A 23 -33.61 -55.81 4.62
C GLU A 23 -32.62 -55.26 5.68
N MET A 24 -31.36 -55.08 5.30
CA MET A 24 -30.33 -54.46 6.15
C MET A 24 -30.70 -53.01 6.55
N LEU A 25 -31.23 -52.22 5.61
CA LEU A 25 -31.68 -50.85 5.89
C LEU A 25 -32.94 -50.84 6.77
N ALA A 26 -33.87 -51.76 6.55
CA ALA A 26 -35.07 -51.90 7.37
C ALA A 26 -34.70 -52.23 8.81
N TRP A 27 -33.77 -53.17 9.02
CA TRP A 27 -33.24 -53.51 10.35
C TRP A 27 -32.60 -52.33 11.07
N GLY A 28 -31.82 -51.52 10.35
CA GLY A 28 -31.19 -50.32 10.91
C GLY A 28 -32.19 -49.26 11.41
N ASN A 29 -33.42 -49.26 10.88
CA ASN A 29 -34.47 -48.34 11.29
C ASN A 29 -35.33 -48.84 12.46
N LEU A 30 -35.18 -50.11 12.88
CA LEU A 30 -35.97 -50.71 13.97
C LEU A 30 -35.53 -50.26 15.36
N SER A 31 -34.25 -49.93 15.55
CA SER A 31 -33.69 -49.58 16.86
C SER A 31 -32.57 -48.54 16.75
N PRO A 32 -32.42 -47.62 17.73
CA PRO A 32 -31.29 -46.69 17.81
C PRO A 32 -29.92 -47.38 17.83
N ASP A 33 -29.83 -48.55 18.46
CA ASP A 33 -28.57 -49.30 18.57
C ASP A 33 -28.17 -49.91 17.21
N ASN A 34 -29.13 -50.46 16.48
CA ASN A 34 -28.91 -51.00 15.13
C ASN A 34 -28.48 -49.91 14.15
N LYS A 35 -29.08 -48.72 14.27
CA LYS A 35 -28.72 -47.55 13.47
C LYS A 35 -27.25 -47.18 13.67
N THR A 36 -26.76 -47.29 14.91
CA THR A 36 -25.36 -47.03 15.24
C THR A 36 -24.45 -48.04 14.54
N ILE A 37 -24.73 -49.34 14.71
CA ILE A 37 -23.96 -50.44 14.08
C ILE A 37 -23.95 -50.29 12.55
N LEU A 38 -25.11 -50.04 11.94
CA LEU A 38 -25.23 -49.85 10.50
C LEU A 38 -24.41 -48.65 10.01
N SER A 39 -24.46 -47.54 10.75
CA SER A 39 -23.70 -46.33 10.41
C SER A 39 -22.19 -46.54 10.50
N ASP A 40 -21.72 -47.34 11.45
CA ASP A 40 -20.31 -47.67 11.61
C ASP A 40 -19.82 -48.58 10.48
N VAL A 41 -20.63 -49.58 10.08
CA VAL A 41 -20.33 -50.44 8.92
C VAL A 41 -20.32 -49.63 7.61
N MET A 42 -21.27 -48.72 7.42
CA MET A 42 -21.27 -47.82 6.25
C MET A 42 -20.04 -46.91 6.24
N ARG A 43 -19.65 -46.37 7.39
CA ARG A 43 -18.44 -45.55 7.54
C ARG A 43 -17.19 -46.34 7.20
N LEU A 44 -17.11 -47.59 7.66
CA LEU A 44 -15.99 -48.49 7.37
C LEU A 44 -15.86 -48.78 5.87
N ARG A 45 -16.98 -48.99 5.16
CA ARG A 45 -16.97 -49.17 3.70
C ARG A 45 -16.48 -47.92 2.97
N VAL A 46 -16.99 -46.75 3.35
CA VAL A 46 -16.59 -45.47 2.76
C VAL A 46 -15.13 -45.14 3.07
N SER A 47 -14.63 -45.44 4.27
CA SER A 47 -13.23 -45.22 4.62
C SER A 47 -12.31 -46.18 3.86
N TYR A 48 -12.66 -47.47 3.77
CA TYR A 48 -11.93 -48.45 2.97
C TYR A 48 -11.88 -48.06 1.48
N HIS A 49 -13.02 -47.63 0.92
CA HIS A 49 -13.09 -47.18 -0.48
C HIS A 49 -12.39 -45.83 -0.70
N SER A 50 -12.45 -44.90 0.25
CA SER A 50 -11.73 -43.62 0.17
C SER A 50 -10.22 -43.79 0.26
N MET A 51 -9.73 -44.86 0.91
CA MET A 51 -8.32 -45.26 0.83
C MET A 51 -7.94 -45.82 -0.55
N TYR A 52 -8.86 -46.51 -1.24
CA TYR A 52 -8.61 -47.07 -2.57
C TYR A 52 -8.73 -46.03 -3.70
N TYR A 53 -9.54 -44.98 -3.53
CA TYR A 53 -9.74 -43.88 -4.49
C TYR A 53 -8.78 -42.69 -4.29
N LYS A 54 -7.82 -42.82 -3.38
CA LYS A 54 -6.76 -41.84 -3.13
C LYS A 54 -5.66 -41.92 -4.19
N SER A 55 -6.01 -41.89 -5.48
CA SER A 55 -5.02 -41.70 -6.55
C SER A 55 -4.48 -40.26 -6.45
N PRO A 56 -3.16 -40.05 -6.30
CA PRO A 56 -2.56 -38.72 -6.16
C PRO A 56 -3.03 -37.73 -7.24
N ASP A 57 -3.16 -38.22 -8.47
CA ASP A 57 -3.49 -37.44 -9.66
C ASP A 57 -4.85 -36.72 -9.56
N ARG A 58 -5.88 -37.37 -8.99
CA ARG A 58 -7.22 -36.77 -8.88
C ARG A 58 -7.33 -35.78 -7.72
N ILE A 59 -6.51 -35.96 -6.68
CA ILE A 59 -6.44 -35.02 -5.57
C ILE A 59 -5.78 -33.73 -6.07
N GLU A 60 -4.70 -33.84 -6.84
CA GLU A 60 -4.07 -32.68 -7.45
C GLU A 60 -5.00 -31.97 -8.45
N GLU A 61 -5.76 -32.71 -9.26
CA GLU A 61 -6.75 -32.12 -10.17
C GLU A 61 -7.88 -31.40 -9.41
N ALA A 62 -8.41 -32.02 -8.35
CA ALA A 62 -9.45 -31.43 -7.51
C ALA A 62 -8.94 -30.21 -6.74
N LEU A 63 -7.72 -30.30 -6.18
CA LEU A 63 -7.05 -29.19 -5.51
C LEU A 63 -6.77 -28.05 -6.49
N GLY A 64 -6.35 -28.32 -7.72
CA GLY A 64 -6.14 -27.31 -8.76
C GLY A 64 -7.42 -26.53 -9.10
N LYS A 65 -8.56 -27.24 -9.24
CA LYS A 65 -9.87 -26.60 -9.49
C LYS A 65 -10.35 -25.75 -8.32
N VAL A 66 -10.08 -26.16 -7.08
CA VAL A 66 -10.46 -25.41 -5.87
C VAL A 66 -9.52 -24.21 -5.68
N ASN A 67 -8.21 -24.39 -5.82
CA ASN A 67 -7.21 -23.35 -5.68
C ASN A 67 -7.44 -22.21 -6.69
N GLY A 68 -7.78 -22.55 -7.95
CA GLY A 68 -8.11 -21.57 -8.97
C GLY A 68 -9.36 -20.72 -8.67
N LYS A 69 -10.33 -21.25 -7.92
CA LYS A 69 -11.51 -20.49 -7.48
C LYS A 69 -11.22 -19.59 -6.29
N ILE A 70 -10.36 -20.01 -5.37
CA ILE A 70 -9.97 -19.24 -4.18
C ILE A 70 -9.07 -18.05 -4.56
N ASP A 71 -8.12 -18.26 -5.47
CA ASP A 71 -7.12 -17.25 -5.85
C ASP A 71 -7.75 -16.04 -6.59
N ARG A 72 -8.81 -16.27 -7.39
CA ARG A 72 -9.46 -15.21 -8.17
C ARG A 72 -10.22 -14.19 -7.30
N SER A 73 -10.84 -14.64 -6.21
CA SER A 73 -11.59 -13.76 -5.29
C SER A 73 -10.66 -12.93 -4.41
N ASN A 74 -9.56 -13.52 -3.93
CA ASN A 74 -8.62 -12.83 -3.04
C ASN A 74 -7.71 -11.85 -3.79
N ARG A 75 -7.28 -12.15 -5.02
CA ARG A 75 -6.42 -11.23 -5.79
C ARG A 75 -7.08 -9.87 -6.05
N PHE A 76 -8.39 -9.84 -6.32
CA PHE A 76 -9.10 -8.57 -6.55
C PHE A 76 -9.21 -7.72 -5.26
N GLN A 77 -9.44 -8.37 -4.11
CA GLN A 77 -9.48 -7.69 -2.82
C GLN A 77 -8.10 -7.18 -2.38
N LEU A 78 -7.05 -7.98 -2.56
CA LEU A 78 -5.68 -7.58 -2.25
C LEU A 78 -5.20 -6.44 -3.17
N MET A 79 -5.53 -6.50 -4.46
CA MET A 79 -5.15 -5.46 -5.43
C MET A 79 -5.78 -4.10 -5.09
N ARG A 80 -7.00 -4.08 -4.55
CA ARG A 80 -7.65 -2.84 -4.10
C ARG A 80 -6.91 -2.17 -2.95
N ASN A 81 -6.44 -2.95 -1.97
CA ASN A 81 -5.70 -2.42 -0.83
C ASN A 81 -4.31 -1.91 -1.26
N VAL A 82 -3.61 -2.66 -2.13
CA VAL A 82 -2.32 -2.22 -2.70
C VAL A 82 -2.47 -0.91 -3.47
N LEU A 83 -3.55 -0.76 -4.24
CA LEU A 83 -3.84 0.47 -4.97
C LEU A 83 -4.07 1.67 -4.03
N GLN A 84 -4.74 1.46 -2.89
CA GLN A 84 -4.92 2.50 -1.87
C GLN A 84 -3.60 2.94 -1.25
N TYR A 85 -2.71 2.00 -0.89
CA TYR A 85 -1.39 2.35 -0.36
C TYR A 85 -0.51 3.05 -1.41
N ALA A 86 -0.57 2.63 -2.68
CA ALA A 86 0.15 3.29 -3.76
C ALA A 86 -0.30 4.75 -3.94
N ALA A 87 -1.60 5.04 -3.84
CA ALA A 87 -2.12 6.41 -3.92
C ALA A 87 -1.61 7.29 -2.77
N VAL A 88 -1.61 6.78 -1.54
CA VAL A 88 -1.06 7.51 -0.37
C VAL A 88 0.42 7.82 -0.57
N PHE A 89 1.18 6.83 -1.05
CA PHE A 89 2.61 7.02 -1.33
C PHE A 89 2.83 8.10 -2.40
N LEU A 90 2.06 8.09 -3.49
CA LEU A 90 2.14 9.13 -4.53
C LEU A 90 1.80 10.52 -4.00
N VAL A 91 0.78 10.64 -3.14
CA VAL A 91 0.44 11.92 -2.49
C VAL A 91 1.58 12.38 -1.59
N LEU A 92 2.17 11.48 -0.79
CA LEU A 92 3.31 11.82 0.07
C LEU A 92 4.52 12.28 -0.74
N VAL A 93 4.86 11.58 -1.83
CA VAL A 93 5.96 11.96 -2.73
C VAL A 93 5.68 13.31 -3.38
N SER A 94 4.45 13.57 -3.84
CA SER A 94 4.05 14.85 -4.42
C SER A 94 4.13 15.99 -3.40
N CYS A 95 3.62 15.79 -2.19
CA CYS A 95 3.70 16.77 -1.11
C CYS A 95 5.14 17.01 -0.67
N PHE A 96 5.97 15.96 -0.64
CA PHE A 96 7.38 16.06 -0.32
C PHE A 96 8.12 16.90 -1.37
N TYR A 97 7.89 16.66 -2.66
CA TYR A 97 8.53 17.41 -3.73
C TYR A 97 8.08 18.89 -3.74
N GLY A 98 6.78 19.15 -3.64
CA GLY A 98 6.25 20.51 -3.59
C GLY A 98 6.66 21.28 -2.32
N GLY A 99 6.70 20.60 -1.18
CA GLY A 99 7.20 21.17 0.07
C GLY A 99 8.70 21.45 0.02
N TYR A 100 9.48 20.59 -0.64
CA TYR A 100 10.91 20.80 -0.79
C TYR A 100 11.22 22.07 -1.58
N GLU A 101 10.45 22.38 -2.61
CA GLU A 101 10.58 23.62 -3.39
C GLU A 101 10.16 24.86 -2.57
N TYR A 102 9.08 24.76 -1.79
CA TYR A 102 8.59 25.85 -0.93
C TYR A 102 9.55 26.19 0.22
N PHE A 103 10.22 25.19 0.80
CA PHE A 103 11.13 25.38 1.94
C PHE A 103 12.57 25.74 1.54
N GLN A 104 12.89 25.87 0.25
CA GLN A 104 14.21 26.36 -0.15
C GLN A 104 14.40 27.79 0.37
N PRO A 105 15.42 28.05 1.21
CA PRO A 105 15.69 29.41 1.65
C PRO A 105 16.02 30.29 0.43
N GLU A 106 15.45 31.49 0.41
CA GLU A 106 15.66 32.45 -0.66
C GLU A 106 17.17 32.71 -0.82
N LYS A 107 17.72 32.48 -2.02
CA LYS A 107 19.16 32.63 -2.24
C LYS A 107 19.54 34.10 -2.06
N GLN A 108 20.47 34.38 -1.15
CA GLN A 108 20.97 35.72 -0.88
C GLN A 108 22.34 35.94 -1.52
N ILE A 109 22.54 37.13 -2.10
CA ILE A 109 23.81 37.64 -2.60
C ILE A 109 24.42 38.54 -1.51
N CYS A 110 25.70 38.35 -1.22
CA CYS A 110 26.47 39.20 -0.30
C CYS A 110 27.58 39.93 -1.07
N ILE A 111 27.58 41.25 -1.00
CA ILE A 111 28.61 42.10 -1.61
C ILE A 111 29.36 42.80 -0.48
N VAL A 112 30.67 42.54 -0.40
CA VAL A 112 31.58 43.20 0.55
C VAL A 112 32.52 44.12 -0.22
N VAL A 113 32.58 45.38 0.19
CA VAL A 113 33.57 46.35 -0.32
C VAL A 113 34.66 46.50 0.73
N LYS A 114 35.92 46.27 0.37
CA LYS A 114 37.01 46.33 1.34
C LYS A 114 37.25 47.78 1.80
N PRO A 115 37.69 48.01 3.05
CA PRO A 115 38.10 49.34 3.49
C PRO A 115 39.19 49.92 2.58
N GLY A 116 39.10 51.22 2.26
CA GLY A 116 40.05 51.90 1.38
C GLY A 116 39.78 51.75 -0.13
N GLN A 117 38.74 51.02 -0.53
CA GLN A 117 38.27 51.04 -1.92
C GLN A 117 37.31 52.22 -2.17
N ASP A 118 37.34 52.71 -3.41
CA ASP A 118 36.37 53.70 -3.89
C ASP A 118 34.93 53.17 -3.84
N VAL A 119 33.99 54.11 -3.88
CA VAL A 119 32.55 53.83 -3.82
C VAL A 119 32.16 52.90 -4.97
N LYS A 120 31.55 51.76 -4.63
CA LYS A 120 31.10 50.76 -5.61
C LYS A 120 29.63 50.94 -5.94
N LYS A 121 29.31 51.08 -7.23
CA LYS A 121 27.92 51.09 -7.72
C LYS A 121 27.43 49.66 -7.97
N VAL A 122 26.26 49.33 -7.41
CA VAL A 122 25.56 48.05 -7.56
C VAL A 122 24.15 48.32 -8.04
N MET A 123 23.71 47.57 -9.05
CA MET A 123 22.31 47.58 -9.51
C MET A 123 21.63 46.32 -8.97
N LEU A 124 20.54 46.51 -8.23
CA LEU A 124 19.74 45.42 -7.69
C LEU A 124 18.78 44.87 -8.75
N ALA A 125 18.25 43.67 -8.53
CA ALA A 125 17.34 42.99 -9.46
C ALA A 125 16.03 43.75 -9.73
N ASP A 126 15.64 44.69 -8.86
CA ASP A 126 14.46 45.54 -9.02
C ASP A 126 14.73 46.86 -9.76
N GLY A 127 15.98 47.10 -10.18
CA GLY A 127 16.43 48.36 -10.81
C GLY A 127 16.91 49.42 -9.82
N THR A 128 16.86 49.18 -8.51
CA THR A 128 17.39 50.10 -7.50
C THR A 128 18.92 50.21 -7.61
N CYS A 129 19.44 51.44 -7.64
CA CYS A 129 20.87 51.70 -7.67
C CYS A 129 21.39 51.94 -6.25
N VAL A 130 22.45 51.24 -5.88
CA VAL A 130 23.08 51.33 -4.56
C VAL A 130 24.54 51.70 -4.70
N TRP A 131 24.99 52.71 -3.97
CA TRP A 131 26.39 53.11 -3.88
C TRP A 131 26.92 52.73 -2.51
N LEU A 132 27.86 51.78 -2.49
CA LEU A 132 28.46 51.24 -1.28
C LEU A 132 29.81 51.89 -1.01
N LYS A 133 29.98 52.47 0.18
CA LYS A 133 31.26 53.00 0.64
C LYS A 133 32.22 51.86 1.01
N GLY A 134 33.53 52.08 0.85
CA GLY A 134 34.56 51.13 1.29
C GLY A 134 34.41 50.74 2.76
N GLY A 135 34.46 49.45 3.05
CA GLY A 135 34.20 48.89 4.39
C GLY A 135 32.75 48.47 4.64
N SER A 136 31.85 48.63 3.65
CA SER A 136 30.43 48.27 3.78
C SER A 136 30.12 46.89 3.18
N THR A 137 29.10 46.24 3.73
CA THR A 137 28.57 44.94 3.29
C THR A 137 27.08 45.06 3.02
N LEU A 138 26.64 44.60 1.85
CA LEU A 138 25.23 44.54 1.46
C LEU A 138 24.82 43.09 1.20
N LYS A 139 23.73 42.65 1.82
CA LYS A 139 23.08 41.36 1.58
C LYS A 139 21.67 41.59 1.04
N TYR A 140 21.30 40.89 -0.04
CA TYR A 140 19.99 41.01 -0.66
C TYR A 140 19.61 39.71 -1.40
N PRO A 141 18.32 39.39 -1.59
CA PRO A 141 17.91 38.19 -2.32
C PRO A 141 18.19 38.31 -3.83
N VAL A 142 18.42 37.18 -4.50
CA VAL A 142 18.65 37.13 -5.97
C VAL A 142 17.46 37.71 -6.75
N SER A 143 16.25 37.48 -6.26
CA SER A 143 15.00 38.00 -6.81
C SER A 143 14.17 38.57 -5.67
N PHE A 144 13.61 39.76 -5.84
CA PHE A 144 12.65 40.30 -4.88
C PHE A 144 11.26 39.75 -5.18
N SER A 145 10.57 39.26 -4.13
CA SER A 145 9.12 39.02 -4.20
C SER A 145 8.37 40.35 -4.35
N ASP A 146 7.14 40.30 -4.87
CA ASP A 146 6.31 41.50 -5.04
C ASP A 146 5.97 42.18 -3.70
N GLU A 147 5.99 41.43 -2.61
CA GLU A 147 5.57 41.91 -1.29
C GLU A 147 6.73 42.34 -0.38
N ASN A 148 7.91 41.72 -0.47
CA ASN A 148 9.01 41.97 0.47
C ASN A 148 10.33 42.30 -0.24
N ARG A 149 10.76 43.55 -0.13
CA ARG A 149 12.11 44.00 -0.51
C ARG A 149 12.97 44.25 0.70
N GLN A 150 13.49 43.17 1.25
CA GLN A 150 14.40 43.25 2.37
C GLN A 150 15.84 43.20 1.87
N VAL A 151 16.63 44.21 2.24
CA VAL A 151 18.08 44.19 2.13
C VAL A 151 18.66 44.32 3.52
N SER A 152 19.88 43.83 3.74
CA SER A 152 20.60 44.02 4.99
C SER A 152 21.91 44.72 4.69
N LEU A 153 22.10 45.87 5.32
CA LEU A 153 23.29 46.70 5.16
C LEU A 153 24.10 46.75 6.45
N GLN A 154 25.42 46.63 6.32
CA GLN A 154 26.37 46.92 7.38
C GLN A 154 27.38 47.95 6.84
N GLY A 155 27.44 49.14 7.44
CA GLY A 155 28.28 50.25 6.98
C GLY A 155 27.44 51.41 6.41
N GLU A 156 27.95 52.05 5.36
CA GLU A 156 27.32 53.22 4.75
C GLU A 156 27.04 52.98 3.27
N ALA A 157 25.80 53.24 2.86
CA ALA A 157 25.40 53.17 1.47
C ALA A 157 24.35 54.25 1.14
N PHE A 158 24.32 54.66 -0.12
CA PHE A 158 23.28 55.52 -0.67
C PHE A 158 22.39 54.68 -1.60
N PHE A 159 21.06 54.85 -1.49
CA PHE A 159 20.07 54.09 -2.26
C PHE A 159 19.24 55.04 -3.13
N GLU A 160 19.31 54.86 -4.45
CA GLU A 160 18.36 55.43 -5.41
C GLU A 160 17.33 54.35 -5.75
N VAL A 161 16.24 54.36 -4.99
CA VAL A 161 15.21 53.32 -5.02
C VAL A 161 14.31 53.49 -6.24
N SER A 162 14.20 52.43 -7.04
CA SER A 162 13.28 52.41 -8.18
C SER A 162 11.83 52.40 -7.70
N LYS A 163 11.04 53.38 -8.14
CA LYS A 163 9.63 53.53 -7.76
C LYS A 163 8.81 52.34 -8.27
N LYS A 164 8.32 51.49 -7.36
CA LYS A 164 7.28 50.49 -7.66
C LYS A 164 6.05 50.75 -6.79
N ALA A 165 4.88 50.69 -7.40
CA ALA A 165 3.63 50.88 -6.68
C ALA A 165 3.39 49.69 -5.72
N GLY A 166 3.28 49.97 -4.42
CA GLY A 166 2.88 48.98 -3.40
C GLY A 166 4.02 48.26 -2.67
N ALA A 167 5.28 48.39 -3.08
CA ALA A 167 6.41 47.70 -2.45
C ALA A 167 7.39 48.70 -1.83
N VAL A 168 7.59 48.60 -0.51
CA VAL A 168 8.55 49.42 0.26
C VAL A 168 9.90 48.69 0.34
N LEU A 169 11.01 49.41 0.18
CA LEU A 169 12.34 48.87 0.45
C LEU A 169 12.62 48.95 1.96
N ALA A 170 12.82 47.79 2.59
CA ALA A 170 13.24 47.68 3.98
C ALA A 170 14.75 47.38 4.06
N ILE A 171 15.46 48.08 4.95
CA ILE A 171 16.92 47.99 5.15
C ILE A 171 17.21 47.52 6.57
#